data_AF-A0A7C7L787-F1
#
_entry.id   AF-A0A7C7L787-F1
#
_cell.length_a   1.000
_cell.length_b   1.000
_cell.length_c   1.000
_cell.angle_alpha   90.00
_cell.angle_beta   90.00
_cell.angle_gamma   90.00
#
_symmetry.space_group_name_H-M   'P 1'
#
loop_
_entity.id
_entity.type
_entity.pdbx_description
1 polymer ?
#
loop_
_entity_poly.entity_id
_entity_poly.type
_entity_poly.pdbx_seq_one_letter_code
_entity_poly.pdbx_strand_id
1 'polypeptide(L)'
;MAHGKVGTEMSLGLKFVMLTLGAILVSVAPASAGQADDTITFTKDIAPIFQEKCQACHREGYMAPMGLESYREVRPWARSIKARVVEGQMPPWHIDTDVGIQAFKNDRSLTGEQIDMIVRWVDAGSPRGNPSDMPPPKEFADDSVWNFAELFDGPPDMIIKSPPYTVPAVAQDAWYRPVVETGLTEERWVRAIEIRPSTVAGRRVVHHALARLEQDEENDLVDDEIGAGLFMEWAVGKQGEIMRPNSGKLMLPGARILFDIHYHAVGEEITDGVELGIYFYPEEEKPRYRQVLASLGSIAVVVGISTFRRTRFGGASASTC
;
A
#
# COMPACT_ATOMS: atom_id res chain seq x y z
N MET A 1 115.32 42.41 -18.02
CA MET A 1 115.09 43.86 -17.90
C MET A 1 113.67 44.17 -18.39
N ALA A 2 112.93 44.96 -17.61
CA ALA A 2 111.76 45.78 -17.96
C ALA A 2 110.53 45.07 -18.57
N HIS A 3 109.46 44.89 -17.79
CA HIS A 3 108.33 45.84 -17.61
C HIS A 3 107.41 45.89 -18.84
N GLY A 4 106.24 45.26 -18.78
CA GLY A 4 104.99 45.89 -18.30
C GLY A 4 104.02 45.90 -19.51
N LYS A 5 102.70 46.01 -19.43
CA LYS A 5 101.69 46.21 -18.39
C LYS A 5 100.33 46.09 -19.14
N VAL A 6 99.27 45.58 -18.48
CA VAL A 6 97.83 45.87 -18.73
C VAL A 6 97.27 45.40 -20.10
N GLY A 7 96.10 44.77 -20.27
CA GLY A 7 94.94 44.45 -19.45
C GLY A 7 93.72 44.29 -20.39
N THR A 8 92.62 43.76 -19.86
CA THR A 8 91.22 43.97 -20.33
C THR A 8 90.57 42.87 -21.23
N GLU A 9 89.54 42.24 -20.64
CA GLU A 9 88.28 41.68 -21.21
C GLU A 9 88.22 40.26 -21.82
N MET A 10 87.64 39.36 -21.00
CA MET A 10 86.48 38.48 -21.28
C MET A 10 86.18 38.06 -22.73
N SER A 11 86.21 36.73 -22.96
CA SER A 11 85.13 36.08 -23.69
C SER A 11 84.96 34.61 -23.27
N LEU A 12 83.69 34.23 -23.19
CA LEU A 12 83.08 33.04 -22.63
C LEU A 12 82.99 31.95 -23.72
N GLY A 13 83.33 30.70 -23.41
CA GLY A 13 83.18 29.55 -24.32
C GLY A 13 83.47 28.23 -23.61
N LEU A 14 82.56 27.68 -22.81
CA LEU A 14 81.42 26.82 -23.17
C LEU A 14 81.79 25.32 -23.33
N LYS A 15 81.36 24.59 -22.28
CA LYS A 15 80.90 23.18 -22.23
C LYS A 15 81.94 22.05 -22.16
N PHE A 16 82.22 21.65 -20.91
CA PHE A 16 82.55 20.28 -20.51
C PHE A 16 81.33 19.36 -20.69
N VAL A 17 81.55 18.21 -21.33
CA VAL A 17 80.62 17.08 -21.36
C VAL A 17 80.81 16.28 -20.07
N MET A 18 79.81 16.26 -19.20
CA MET A 18 79.78 15.43 -17.99
C MET A 18 78.74 14.33 -18.18
N LEU A 19 79.22 13.09 -18.10
CA LEU A 19 78.45 11.85 -18.19
C LEU A 19 77.72 11.63 -16.85
N THR A 20 76.39 11.76 -16.82
CA THR A 20 75.58 11.46 -15.62
C THR A 20 74.80 10.16 -15.78
N LEU A 21 75.06 9.24 -14.84
CA LEU A 21 74.40 7.96 -14.60
C LEU A 21 72.92 8.20 -14.25
N GLY A 22 71.99 7.78 -15.12
CA GLY A 22 70.55 7.89 -14.88
C GLY A 22 70.02 6.73 -14.03
N ALA A 23 69.57 7.03 -12.81
CA ALA A 23 68.80 6.10 -11.98
C ALA A 23 67.38 5.98 -12.54
N ILE A 24 67.00 4.78 -12.99
CA ILE A 24 65.63 4.45 -13.40
C ILE A 24 64.79 4.23 -12.13
N LEU A 25 64.01 5.24 -11.75
CA LEU A 25 62.93 5.11 -10.79
C LEU A 25 61.74 4.44 -11.49
N VAL A 26 61.53 3.15 -11.22
CA VAL A 26 60.29 2.45 -11.59
C VAL A 26 59.18 2.95 -10.66
N SER A 27 58.36 3.87 -11.15
CA SER A 27 57.12 4.29 -10.52
C SER A 27 56.11 3.15 -10.59
N VAL A 28 56.00 2.38 -9.51
CA VAL A 28 54.87 1.48 -9.30
C VAL A 28 53.66 2.37 -9.03
N ALA A 29 52.84 2.60 -10.05
CA ALA A 29 51.52 3.21 -9.83
C ALA A 29 50.73 2.31 -8.89
N PRO A 30 50.09 2.84 -7.83
CA PRO A 30 49.16 2.04 -7.06
C PRO A 30 48.05 1.62 -8.02
N ALA A 31 47.84 0.31 -8.16
CA ALA A 31 46.62 -0.19 -8.75
C ALA A 31 45.47 0.35 -7.88
N SER A 32 44.68 1.27 -8.44
CA SER A 32 43.39 1.60 -7.86
C SER A 32 42.59 0.30 -7.81
N ALA A 33 42.55 -0.32 -6.63
CA ALA A 33 41.47 -1.23 -6.29
C ALA A 33 40.19 -0.46 -6.60
N GLY A 34 39.38 -0.97 -7.54
CA GLY A 34 38.11 -0.34 -7.89
C GLY A 34 37.35 -0.09 -6.60
N GLN A 35 37.12 1.18 -6.28
CA GLN A 35 36.10 1.53 -5.30
C GLN A 35 34.84 0.80 -5.75
N ALA A 36 34.31 -0.08 -4.89
CA ALA A 36 32.96 -0.57 -5.07
C ALA A 36 32.11 0.68 -5.29
N ASP A 37 31.48 0.77 -6.46
CA ASP A 37 30.70 1.92 -6.86
C ASP A 37 29.55 2.05 -5.87
N ASP A 38 29.68 2.99 -4.93
CA ASP A 38 28.71 3.28 -3.86
C ASP A 38 27.50 4.05 -4.42
N THR A 39 27.40 4.11 -5.75
CA THR A 39 26.30 4.71 -6.49
C THR A 39 25.08 3.79 -6.40
N ILE A 40 24.01 4.28 -5.76
CA ILE A 40 22.71 3.63 -5.74
C ILE A 40 22.18 3.55 -7.17
N THR A 41 21.73 2.36 -7.60
CA THR A 41 21.23 2.11 -8.94
C THR A 41 19.81 1.56 -8.94
N PHE A 42 19.12 1.71 -10.07
CA PHE A 42 17.77 1.17 -10.21
C PHE A 42 17.74 -0.35 -10.08
N THR A 43 18.59 -1.04 -10.84
CA THR A 43 18.53 -2.50 -10.95
C THR A 43 18.84 -3.20 -9.62
N LYS A 44 19.88 -2.74 -8.91
CA LYS A 44 20.33 -3.38 -7.67
C LYS A 44 19.53 -2.95 -6.44
N ASP A 45 19.25 -1.65 -6.31
CA ASP A 45 18.86 -1.08 -5.01
C ASP A 45 17.40 -0.62 -4.98
N ILE A 46 16.89 -0.02 -6.06
CA ILE A 46 15.52 0.54 -6.10
C ILE A 46 14.47 -0.48 -6.55
N ALA A 47 14.79 -1.33 -7.53
CA ALA A 47 13.87 -2.33 -8.04
C ALA A 47 13.35 -3.28 -6.94
N PRO A 48 14.16 -3.77 -5.99
CA PRO A 48 13.65 -4.57 -4.87
C PRO A 48 12.64 -3.82 -3.99
N ILE A 49 12.89 -2.55 -3.68
CA ILE A 49 11.93 -1.72 -2.93
C ILE A 49 10.61 -1.63 -3.69
N PHE A 50 10.66 -1.37 -5.00
CA PHE A 50 9.46 -1.19 -5.79
C PHE A 50 8.68 -2.51 -5.93
N GLN A 51 9.34 -3.64 -6.11
CA GLN A 51 8.71 -4.96 -6.09
C GLN A 51 7.97 -5.23 -4.78
N GLU A 52 8.58 -4.86 -3.65
CA GLU A 52 7.98 -5.11 -2.34
C GLU A 52 6.84 -4.14 -2.02
N LYS A 53 7.05 -2.84 -2.23
CA LYS A 53 6.19 -1.77 -1.67
C LYS A 53 5.26 -1.11 -2.69
N CYS A 54 5.60 -1.15 -3.98
CA CYS A 54 4.91 -0.34 -5.00
C CYS A 54 4.17 -1.17 -6.06
N GLN A 55 4.77 -2.26 -6.53
CA GLN A 55 4.27 -3.01 -7.69
C GLN A 55 2.96 -3.76 -7.44
N ALA A 56 2.52 -3.91 -6.17
CA ALA A 56 1.17 -4.39 -5.88
C ALA A 56 0.08 -3.51 -6.53
N CYS A 57 0.36 -2.22 -6.75
CA CYS A 57 -0.52 -1.28 -7.44
C CYS A 57 0.09 -0.77 -8.77
N HIS A 58 1.42 -0.66 -8.84
CA HIS A 58 2.17 -0.12 -9.97
C HIS A 58 2.73 -1.21 -10.89
N ARG A 59 1.84 -2.05 -11.41
CA ARG A 59 2.16 -3.07 -12.41
C ARG A 59 1.19 -3.00 -13.57
N GLU A 60 1.52 -3.64 -14.68
CA GLU A 60 0.65 -3.68 -15.85
C GLU A 60 -0.75 -4.22 -15.51
N GLY A 61 -1.78 -3.56 -16.04
CA GLY A 61 -3.19 -3.94 -15.82
C GLY A 61 -3.77 -3.58 -14.45
N TYR A 62 -3.01 -2.90 -13.58
CA TYR A 62 -3.42 -2.55 -12.22
C TYR A 62 -3.83 -1.08 -12.06
N MET A 63 -4.31 -0.72 -10.86
CA MET A 63 -4.93 0.57 -10.53
C MET A 63 -4.03 1.79 -10.83
N ALA A 64 -2.72 1.67 -10.68
CA ALA A 64 -1.86 2.83 -10.88
C ALA A 64 -1.70 3.17 -12.37
N PRO A 65 -1.73 4.47 -12.75
CA PRO A 65 -1.65 4.89 -14.15
C PRO A 65 -0.27 4.69 -14.79
N MET A 66 0.73 4.24 -14.02
CA MET A 66 2.09 3.96 -14.48
C MET A 66 2.66 2.72 -13.80
N GLY A 67 3.32 1.88 -14.60
CA GLY A 67 4.09 0.73 -14.13
C GLY A 67 5.41 1.15 -13.48
N LEU A 68 5.83 0.39 -12.46
CA LEU A 68 7.12 0.54 -11.79
C LEU A 68 7.93 -0.77 -11.84
N GLU A 69 7.76 -1.53 -12.93
CA GLU A 69 8.35 -2.87 -13.13
C GLU A 69 9.71 -2.79 -13.85
N SER A 70 9.86 -1.86 -14.79
CA SER A 70 11.09 -1.66 -15.55
C SER A 70 11.68 -0.25 -15.41
N TYR A 71 13.01 -0.15 -15.60
CA TYR A 71 13.71 1.14 -15.58
C TYR A 71 13.11 2.15 -16.58
N ARG A 72 12.69 1.67 -17.75
CA ARG A 72 12.14 2.51 -18.81
C ARG A 72 10.82 3.16 -18.38
N GLU A 73 9.99 2.42 -17.67
CA GLU A 73 8.71 2.91 -17.16
C GLU A 73 8.92 3.84 -15.97
N VAL A 74 9.83 3.50 -15.07
CA VAL A 74 10.10 4.25 -13.85
C VAL A 74 10.77 5.61 -14.13
N ARG A 75 11.76 5.64 -15.03
CA ARG A 75 12.67 6.79 -15.21
C ARG A 75 11.95 8.13 -15.47
N PRO A 76 10.91 8.22 -16.31
CA PRO A 76 10.14 9.45 -16.52
C PRO A 76 9.48 10.00 -15.25
N TRP A 77 9.12 9.12 -14.31
CA TRP A 77 8.40 9.46 -13.08
C TRP A 77 9.31 9.72 -11.88
N ALA A 78 10.63 9.54 -12.02
CA ALA A 78 11.60 9.60 -10.91
C ALA A 78 11.42 10.83 -9.98
N ARG A 79 11.24 12.03 -10.54
CA ARG A 79 11.01 13.25 -9.75
C ARG A 79 9.69 13.22 -9.00
N SER A 80 8.62 12.75 -9.64
CA SER A 80 7.30 12.61 -9.01
C SER A 80 7.32 11.55 -7.92
N ILE A 81 8.01 10.43 -8.14
CA ILE A 81 8.19 9.37 -7.13
C ILE A 81 8.87 9.97 -5.89
N LYS A 82 10.00 10.66 -6.05
CA LYS A 82 10.69 11.35 -4.95
C LYS A 82 9.75 12.25 -4.16
N ALA A 83 8.98 13.10 -4.83
CA ALA A 83 8.04 14.01 -4.16
C ALA A 83 7.00 13.24 -3.32
N ARG A 84 6.38 12.20 -3.89
CA ARG A 84 5.33 11.43 -3.23
C ARG A 84 5.84 10.61 -2.04
N VAL A 85 7.04 10.04 -2.13
CA VAL A 85 7.61 9.24 -1.02
C VAL A 85 8.10 10.13 0.13
N VAL A 86 8.68 11.30 -0.18
CA VAL A 86 9.12 12.27 0.85
C VAL A 86 7.91 12.86 1.60
N GLU A 87 6.81 13.11 0.90
CA GLU A 87 5.56 13.56 1.51
C GLU A 87 4.78 12.45 2.23
N GLY A 88 5.27 11.20 2.21
CA GLY A 88 4.58 10.06 2.84
C GLY A 88 3.25 9.68 2.17
N GLN A 89 2.98 10.19 0.96
CA GLN A 89 1.76 9.89 0.22
C GLN A 89 1.83 8.53 -0.48
N MET A 90 3.04 8.04 -0.74
CA MET A 90 3.28 6.77 -1.41
C MET A 90 4.30 5.94 -0.64
N PRO A 91 4.04 4.63 -0.45
CA PRO A 91 2.75 3.97 -0.67
C PRO A 91 1.69 4.52 0.31
N PRO A 92 0.39 4.56 -0.05
CA PRO A 92 -0.63 5.11 0.83
C PRO A 92 -0.71 4.28 2.12
N TRP A 93 -0.29 4.89 3.22
CA TRP A 93 -0.25 4.26 4.54
C TRP A 93 -0.41 5.32 5.63
N HIS A 94 -1.67 5.70 5.88
CA HIS A 94 -2.03 6.82 6.77
C HIS A 94 -1.97 6.45 8.26
N ILE A 95 -0.89 5.76 8.67
CA ILE A 95 -0.65 5.40 10.07
C ILE A 95 0.33 6.41 10.69
N ASP A 96 0.02 6.85 11.91
CA ASP A 96 0.89 7.71 12.70
C ASP A 96 2.14 6.92 13.15
N THR A 97 3.32 7.46 12.84
CA THR A 97 4.61 6.81 13.14
C THR A 97 5.21 7.20 14.49
N ASP A 98 4.57 8.14 15.20
CA ASP A 98 5.03 8.68 16.48
C ASP A 98 4.23 8.14 17.68
N VAL A 99 2.96 7.76 17.45
CA VAL A 99 2.02 7.39 18.53
C VAL A 99 1.32 6.06 18.24
N GLY A 100 1.16 5.24 19.28
CA GLY A 100 0.33 4.04 19.23
C GLY A 100 1.08 2.77 18.80
N ILE A 101 0.38 1.87 18.12
CA ILE A 101 0.95 0.59 17.65
C ILE A 101 1.83 0.88 16.44
N GLN A 102 3.10 0.46 16.50
CA GLN A 102 4.08 0.68 15.44
C GLN A 102 4.44 -0.59 14.65
N ALA A 103 4.16 -1.77 15.21
CA ALA A 103 4.44 -3.05 14.56
C ALA A 103 3.17 -3.62 13.92
N PHE A 104 3.05 -3.47 12.61
CA PHE A 104 1.95 -4.04 11.81
C PHE A 104 2.43 -5.27 11.05
N LYS A 105 1.60 -6.33 11.02
CA LYS A 105 1.90 -7.55 10.25
C LYS A 105 2.05 -7.29 8.75
N ASN A 106 1.29 -6.34 8.22
CA ASN A 106 1.22 -6.01 6.80
C ASN A 106 1.68 -4.56 6.56
N ASP A 107 2.81 -4.17 7.16
CA ASP A 107 3.34 -2.82 7.03
C ASP A 107 3.80 -2.51 5.60
N ARG A 108 3.04 -1.63 4.94
CA ARG A 108 3.32 -1.19 3.57
C ARG A 108 4.21 0.03 3.51
N SER A 109 4.51 0.68 4.64
CA SER A 109 5.33 1.89 4.66
C SER A 109 6.73 1.66 4.11
N LEU A 110 7.35 2.76 3.67
CA LEU A 110 8.79 2.80 3.39
C LEU A 110 9.53 3.16 4.68
N THR A 111 10.64 2.47 4.94
CA THR A 111 11.54 2.88 6.02
C THR A 111 12.26 4.18 5.65
N GLY A 112 12.76 4.91 6.65
CA GLY A 112 13.55 6.14 6.40
C GLY A 112 14.77 5.88 5.50
N GLU A 113 15.40 4.71 5.63
CA GLU A 113 16.50 4.27 4.77
C GLU A 113 16.05 4.02 3.32
N GLN A 114 14.89 3.39 3.12
CA GLN A 114 14.33 3.19 1.79
C GLN A 114 13.98 4.52 1.12
N ILE A 115 13.41 5.47 1.87
CA ILE A 115 13.13 6.82 1.37
C ILE A 115 14.44 7.53 0.98
N ASP A 116 15.46 7.53 1.85
CA ASP A 116 16.75 8.15 1.56
C ASP A 116 17.41 7.54 0.32
N MET A 117 17.34 6.22 0.17
CA MET A 117 17.89 5.52 -0.98
C MET A 117 17.20 5.95 -2.29
N ILE A 118 15.86 6.04 -2.30
CA ILE A 118 15.11 6.57 -3.44
C ILE A 118 15.49 8.02 -3.73
N VAL A 119 15.57 8.87 -2.69
CA VAL A 119 15.93 10.30 -2.82
C VAL A 119 17.31 10.45 -3.46
N ARG A 120 18.33 9.77 -2.91
CA ARG A 120 19.71 9.80 -3.40
C ARG A 120 19.82 9.28 -4.83
N TRP A 121 19.11 8.20 -5.15
CA TRP A 121 19.04 7.68 -6.51
C TRP A 121 18.48 8.71 -7.49
N VAL A 122 17.38 9.39 -7.14
CA VAL A 122 16.79 10.44 -7.99
C VAL A 122 17.73 11.64 -8.14
N ASP A 123 18.37 12.07 -7.05
CA ASP A 123 19.29 13.21 -7.06
C ASP A 123 20.59 12.94 -7.82
N ALA A 124 21.04 11.68 -7.87
CA ALA A 124 22.14 11.22 -8.72
C ALA A 124 21.77 11.10 -10.22
N GLY A 125 20.56 11.52 -10.60
CA GLY A 125 20.08 11.44 -11.98
C GLY A 125 19.48 10.09 -12.35
N SER A 126 19.06 9.29 -11.36
CA SER A 126 18.41 7.98 -11.52
C SER A 126 19.20 6.99 -12.39
N PRO A 127 20.45 6.66 -12.06
CA PRO A 127 21.24 5.72 -12.85
C PRO A 127 20.57 4.34 -12.91
N ARG A 128 20.61 3.72 -14.09
CA ARG A 128 20.02 2.39 -14.31
C ARG A 128 20.74 1.30 -13.52
N GLY A 129 22.07 1.33 -13.50
CA GLY A 129 22.90 0.22 -13.03
C GLY A 129 23.07 -0.88 -14.08
N ASN A 130 23.76 -1.95 -13.68
CA ASN A 130 23.98 -3.12 -14.53
C ASN A 130 22.66 -3.90 -14.68
N PRO A 131 22.18 -4.15 -15.91
CA PRO A 131 20.98 -4.96 -16.15
C PRO A 131 21.01 -6.36 -15.52
N SER A 132 22.20 -6.95 -15.32
CA SER A 132 22.37 -8.26 -14.68
C SER A 132 22.08 -8.26 -13.18
N ASP A 133 22.07 -7.09 -12.53
CA ASP A 133 21.75 -6.96 -11.10
C ASP A 133 20.24 -6.85 -10.85
N MET A 134 19.42 -6.83 -11.90
CA MET A 134 17.98 -6.73 -11.78
C MET A 134 17.43 -7.97 -11.03
N PRO A 135 16.64 -7.80 -9.97
CA PRO A 135 16.01 -8.93 -9.32
C PRO A 135 15.05 -9.64 -10.29
N PRO A 136 14.85 -10.95 -10.14
CA PRO A 136 13.78 -11.65 -10.85
C PRO A 136 12.44 -10.94 -10.64
N PRO A 137 11.55 -10.87 -11.66
CA PRO A 137 10.23 -10.31 -11.48
C PRO A 137 9.50 -10.97 -10.31
N LYS A 138 8.83 -10.16 -9.48
CA LYS A 138 8.04 -10.68 -8.38
C LYS A 138 6.83 -11.41 -8.94
N GLU A 139 6.65 -12.65 -8.50
CA GLU A 139 5.41 -13.38 -8.74
C GLU A 139 4.34 -12.86 -7.79
N PHE A 140 3.20 -12.48 -8.35
CA PHE A 140 2.03 -12.09 -7.59
C PHE A 140 0.98 -13.19 -7.68
N ALA A 141 0.13 -13.27 -6.65
CA ALA A 141 -0.99 -14.18 -6.66
C ALA A 141 -1.88 -13.97 -7.91
N ASP A 142 -2.43 -15.07 -8.42
CA ASP A 142 -3.37 -15.05 -9.53
C ASP A 142 -4.66 -14.33 -9.10
N ASP A 143 -5.02 -13.30 -9.87
CA ASP A 143 -6.17 -12.42 -9.61
C ASP A 143 -7.52 -13.11 -9.70
N SER A 144 -7.57 -14.29 -10.31
CA SER A 144 -8.75 -15.16 -10.42
C SER A 144 -8.95 -16.06 -9.20
N VAL A 145 -7.98 -16.08 -8.27
CA VAL A 145 -8.04 -16.87 -7.04
C VAL A 145 -8.63 -16.04 -5.90
N TRP A 146 -9.34 -16.69 -4.99
CA TRP A 146 -9.80 -16.08 -3.74
C TRP A 146 -8.65 -16.08 -2.73
N ASN A 147 -8.34 -14.93 -2.14
CA ASN A 147 -7.18 -14.77 -1.26
C ASN A 147 -7.23 -15.72 -0.05
N PHE A 148 -8.43 -16.07 0.41
CA PHE A 148 -8.60 -16.95 1.56
C PHE A 148 -8.80 -18.43 1.20
N ALA A 149 -8.69 -18.81 -0.08
CA ALA A 149 -8.98 -20.19 -0.48
C ALA A 149 -8.05 -21.22 0.17
N GLU A 150 -6.75 -20.92 0.24
CA GLU A 150 -5.77 -21.78 0.91
C GLU A 150 -6.02 -21.86 2.42
N LEU A 151 -6.47 -20.77 3.04
CA LEU A 151 -6.73 -20.72 4.48
C LEU A 151 -7.97 -21.54 4.89
N PHE A 152 -8.94 -21.70 3.99
CA PHE A 152 -10.20 -22.41 4.24
C PHE A 152 -10.36 -23.68 3.42
N ASP A 153 -9.26 -24.24 2.91
CA ASP A 153 -9.22 -25.50 2.16
C ASP A 153 -10.12 -25.54 0.91
N GLY A 154 -10.41 -24.39 0.29
CA GLY A 154 -11.28 -24.30 -0.87
C GLY A 154 -11.80 -22.90 -1.22
N PRO A 155 -12.52 -22.74 -2.34
CA PRO A 155 -13.17 -21.47 -2.68
C PRO A 155 -14.27 -21.11 -1.65
N PRO A 156 -14.80 -19.87 -1.69
CA PRO A 156 -15.92 -19.49 -0.83
C PRO A 156 -17.11 -20.45 -1.00
N ASP A 157 -17.79 -20.73 0.11
CA ASP A 157 -18.98 -21.59 0.15
C ASP A 157 -20.17 -20.95 -0.62
N MET A 158 -20.21 -19.63 -0.66
CA MET A 158 -21.20 -18.86 -1.41
C MET A 158 -20.55 -17.67 -2.10
N ILE A 159 -20.91 -17.45 -3.37
CA ILE A 159 -20.48 -16.30 -4.17
C ILE A 159 -21.70 -15.54 -4.65
N ILE A 160 -21.84 -14.28 -4.23
CA ILE A 160 -22.92 -13.38 -4.65
C ILE A 160 -22.33 -12.37 -5.62
N LYS A 161 -22.91 -12.26 -6.81
CA LYS A 161 -22.41 -11.38 -7.88
C LYS A 161 -23.30 -10.16 -8.03
N SER A 162 -22.71 -8.98 -8.12
CA SER A 162 -23.45 -7.80 -8.56
C SER A 162 -23.78 -7.92 -10.07
N PRO A 163 -24.88 -7.31 -10.53
CA PRO A 163 -25.04 -7.03 -11.95
C PRO A 163 -23.85 -6.19 -12.47
N PRO A 164 -23.50 -6.33 -13.76
CA PRO A 164 -22.41 -5.55 -14.33
C PRO A 164 -22.82 -4.08 -14.56
N TYR A 165 -21.83 -3.20 -14.51
CA TYR A 165 -21.93 -1.78 -14.82
C TYR A 165 -20.83 -1.39 -15.81
N THR A 166 -21.18 -0.61 -16.83
CA THR A 166 -20.22 -0.10 -17.81
C THR A 166 -19.78 1.30 -17.41
N VAL A 167 -18.52 1.43 -17.01
CA VAL A 167 -17.87 2.70 -16.70
C VAL A 167 -17.42 3.34 -18.02
N PRO A 168 -17.90 4.55 -18.37
CA PRO A 168 -17.43 5.24 -19.56
C PRO A 168 -15.94 5.60 -19.43
N ALA A 169 -15.26 5.71 -20.58
CA ALA A 169 -13.84 6.09 -20.62
C ALA A 169 -13.52 7.39 -19.87
N VAL A 170 -14.42 8.38 -19.95
CA VAL A 170 -14.31 9.66 -19.25
C VAL A 170 -15.64 9.96 -18.58
N ALA A 171 -15.65 9.98 -17.26
CA ALA A 171 -16.83 10.30 -16.45
C ALA A 171 -16.39 10.86 -15.09
N GLN A 172 -17.34 11.44 -14.36
CA GLN A 172 -17.19 11.63 -12.92
C GLN A 172 -17.33 10.28 -12.20
N ASP A 173 -16.93 10.24 -10.94
CA ASP A 173 -17.13 9.09 -10.08
C ASP A 173 -18.60 8.65 -10.04
N ALA A 174 -18.83 7.34 -10.06
CA ALA A 174 -20.15 6.74 -10.11
C ALA A 174 -20.37 5.79 -8.93
N TRP A 175 -21.56 5.83 -8.33
CA TRP A 175 -21.98 4.89 -7.29
C TRP A 175 -23.12 4.02 -7.81
N TYR A 176 -22.81 2.76 -8.08
CA TYR A 176 -23.77 1.77 -8.55
C TYR A 176 -24.26 0.91 -7.38
N ARG A 177 -25.58 0.91 -7.15
CA ARG A 177 -26.21 0.32 -5.94
C ARG A 177 -27.26 -0.75 -6.24
N PRO A 178 -26.87 -1.89 -6.84
CA PRO A 178 -27.81 -2.99 -7.06
C PRO A 178 -28.11 -3.73 -5.75
N VAL A 179 -29.35 -4.21 -5.64
CA VAL A 179 -29.76 -5.16 -4.60
C VAL A 179 -29.84 -6.55 -5.22
N VAL A 180 -29.23 -7.54 -4.57
CA VAL A 180 -29.15 -8.92 -5.06
C VAL A 180 -29.63 -9.87 -3.96
N GLU A 181 -30.53 -10.79 -4.32
CA GLU A 181 -30.95 -11.86 -3.42
C GLU A 181 -29.81 -12.86 -3.20
N THR A 182 -29.57 -13.26 -1.96
CA THR A 182 -28.47 -14.20 -1.62
C THR A 182 -28.79 -15.63 -2.07
N GLY A 183 -30.09 -15.98 -2.17
CA GLY A 183 -30.55 -17.35 -2.36
C GLY A 183 -30.38 -18.24 -1.12
N LEU A 184 -29.97 -17.67 0.03
CA LEU A 184 -29.79 -18.41 1.26
C LEU A 184 -31.14 -18.88 1.81
N THR A 185 -31.25 -20.17 2.12
CA THR A 185 -32.50 -20.81 2.59
C THR A 185 -32.50 -21.16 4.07
N GLU A 186 -31.35 -21.12 4.72
CA GLU A 186 -31.15 -21.49 6.13
C GLU A 186 -30.25 -20.48 6.84
N GLU A 187 -30.36 -20.39 8.17
CA GLU A 187 -29.47 -19.56 8.97
C GLU A 187 -28.02 -20.06 8.86
N ARG A 188 -27.07 -19.17 8.56
CA ARG A 188 -25.64 -19.52 8.48
C ARG A 188 -24.76 -18.47 9.16
N TRP A 189 -23.72 -18.96 9.83
CA TRP A 189 -22.69 -18.13 10.44
C TRP A 189 -21.48 -18.02 9.52
N VAL A 190 -20.96 -16.80 9.39
CA VAL A 190 -19.84 -16.48 8.51
C VAL A 190 -18.56 -16.28 9.30
N ARG A 191 -17.47 -16.90 8.84
CA ARG A 191 -16.13 -16.85 9.45
C ARG A 191 -15.09 -16.07 8.64
N ALA A 192 -15.35 -15.86 7.35
CA ALA A 192 -14.58 -14.92 6.52
C ALA A 192 -15.40 -14.43 5.34
N ILE A 193 -15.07 -13.23 4.85
CA ILE A 193 -15.72 -12.60 3.71
C ILE A 193 -14.66 -11.89 2.87
N GLU A 194 -14.77 -12.00 1.55
CA GLU A 194 -13.91 -11.34 0.58
C GLU A 194 -14.77 -10.69 -0.51
N ILE A 195 -14.34 -9.55 -1.05
CA ILE A 195 -14.90 -8.98 -2.28
C ILE A 195 -13.78 -8.86 -3.29
N ARG A 196 -14.09 -9.09 -4.56
CA ARG A 196 -13.21 -8.76 -5.68
C ARG A 196 -13.98 -8.21 -6.87
N PRO A 197 -13.35 -7.35 -7.70
CA PRO A 197 -13.84 -7.06 -9.04
C PRO A 197 -14.01 -8.34 -9.85
N SER A 198 -15.07 -8.43 -10.65
CA SER A 198 -15.41 -9.63 -11.43
C SER A 198 -14.44 -9.89 -12.58
N THR A 199 -13.72 -8.87 -13.02
CA THR A 199 -12.77 -8.95 -14.13
C THR A 199 -11.43 -8.30 -13.75
N VAL A 200 -10.35 -8.71 -14.42
CA VAL A 200 -9.02 -8.10 -14.26
C VAL A 200 -9.06 -6.61 -14.64
N ALA A 201 -9.72 -6.27 -15.76
CA ALA A 201 -9.89 -4.87 -16.17
C ALA A 201 -10.69 -4.05 -15.15
N GLY A 202 -11.70 -4.68 -14.53
CA GLY A 202 -12.50 -4.12 -13.44
C GLY A 202 -11.70 -3.56 -12.27
N ARG A 203 -10.55 -4.18 -11.95
CA ARG A 203 -9.65 -3.74 -10.87
C ARG A 203 -9.09 -2.32 -11.07
N ARG A 204 -9.10 -1.81 -12.30
CA ARG A 204 -8.69 -0.43 -12.61
C ARG A 204 -9.80 0.59 -12.31
N VAL A 205 -11.06 0.18 -12.38
CA VAL A 205 -12.22 1.09 -12.27
C VAL A 205 -12.94 0.98 -10.94
N VAL A 206 -12.90 -0.16 -10.24
CA VAL A 206 -13.51 -0.28 -8.90
C VAL A 206 -12.59 0.34 -7.85
N HIS A 207 -12.99 1.50 -7.32
CA HIS A 207 -12.23 2.19 -6.27
C HIS A 207 -12.49 1.58 -4.87
N HIS A 208 -13.76 1.33 -4.55
CA HIS A 208 -14.16 0.53 -3.39
C HIS A 208 -15.55 -0.08 -3.62
N ALA A 209 -15.87 -1.13 -2.87
CA ALA A 209 -17.15 -1.79 -2.91
C ALA A 209 -17.60 -2.13 -1.47
N LEU A 210 -18.83 -1.74 -1.15
CA LEU A 210 -19.48 -2.12 0.10
C LEU A 210 -20.55 -3.16 -0.20
N ALA A 211 -20.67 -4.16 0.65
CA ALA A 211 -21.80 -5.07 0.69
C ALA A 211 -22.52 -4.84 2.02
N ARG A 212 -23.75 -4.34 1.97
CA ARG A 212 -24.63 -4.24 3.13
C ARG A 212 -25.58 -5.43 3.12
N LEU A 213 -25.68 -6.11 4.25
CA LEU A 213 -26.59 -7.24 4.41
C LEU A 213 -27.95 -6.70 4.86
N GLU A 214 -28.96 -6.93 4.04
CA GLU A 214 -30.36 -6.64 4.32
C GLU A 214 -31.06 -7.95 4.67
N GLN A 215 -31.50 -8.08 5.91
CA GLN A 215 -32.26 -9.25 6.36
C GLN A 215 -33.29 -8.82 7.40
N ASP A 216 -34.39 -9.57 7.47
CA ASP A 216 -35.40 -9.39 8.51
C ASP A 216 -34.91 -10.08 9.78
N GLU A 217 -34.50 -9.29 10.78
CA GLU A 217 -34.07 -9.79 12.07
C GLU A 217 -34.69 -8.99 13.21
N GLU A 218 -35.07 -9.68 14.28
CA GLU A 218 -35.50 -9.03 15.50
C GLU A 218 -34.28 -8.35 16.13
N ASN A 219 -34.31 -7.02 16.19
CA ASN A 219 -33.20 -6.22 16.68
C ASN A 219 -33.56 -5.60 18.04
N ASP A 220 -33.01 -6.15 19.12
CA ASP A 220 -33.19 -5.65 20.50
C ASP A 220 -32.41 -4.34 20.78
N LEU A 221 -31.82 -3.72 19.76
CA LEU A 221 -30.96 -2.56 19.88
C LEU A 221 -31.73 -1.28 19.57
N VAL A 222 -31.33 -0.19 20.24
CA VAL A 222 -32.07 1.08 20.30
C VAL A 222 -32.11 1.83 18.95
N ASP A 223 -31.42 1.31 17.93
CA ASP A 223 -31.26 1.90 16.61
C ASP A 223 -31.33 0.78 15.55
N ASP A 224 -32.24 0.94 14.58
CA ASP A 224 -32.42 0.03 13.44
C ASP A 224 -31.15 -0.05 12.56
N GLU A 225 -30.18 0.88 12.70
CA GLU A 225 -28.85 0.77 12.08
C GLU A 225 -27.97 -0.32 12.70
N ILE A 226 -28.25 -0.81 13.92
CA ILE A 226 -27.44 -1.86 14.56
C ILE A 226 -27.99 -3.24 14.25
N GLY A 227 -27.74 -3.74 13.05
CA GLY A 227 -28.13 -5.10 12.66
C GLY A 227 -27.08 -5.74 11.76
N ALA A 228 -27.55 -6.47 10.76
CA ALA A 228 -26.75 -7.06 9.68
C ALA A 228 -25.82 -6.03 9.01
N GLY A 229 -26.31 -4.79 8.81
CA GLY A 229 -25.51 -3.60 8.57
C GLY A 229 -24.47 -3.73 7.45
N LEU A 230 -23.29 -3.13 7.65
CA LEU A 230 -22.18 -3.32 6.72
C LEU A 230 -21.58 -4.73 6.90
N PHE A 231 -21.78 -5.55 5.88
CA PHE A 231 -21.38 -6.94 5.89
C PHE A 231 -19.93 -7.12 5.48
N MET A 232 -19.50 -6.39 4.45
CA MET A 232 -18.11 -6.34 4.02
C MET A 232 -17.81 -5.00 3.34
N GLU A 233 -16.64 -4.45 3.65
CA GLU A 233 -16.05 -3.31 2.95
C GLU A 233 -14.78 -3.77 2.27
N TRP A 234 -14.67 -3.51 0.98
CA TRP A 234 -13.45 -3.71 0.22
C TRP A 234 -13.00 -2.41 -0.43
N ALA A 235 -11.70 -2.15 -0.35
CA ALA A 235 -11.02 -1.07 -1.04
C ALA A 235 -9.70 -1.61 -1.57
N VAL A 236 -9.11 -0.90 -2.53
CA VAL A 236 -7.82 -1.28 -3.13
C VAL A 236 -6.78 -1.52 -2.03
N GLY A 237 -6.25 -2.73 -1.95
CA GLY A 237 -5.24 -3.14 -0.97
C GLY A 237 -5.78 -3.87 0.27
N LYS A 238 -7.10 -3.97 0.46
CA LYS A 238 -7.73 -4.84 1.47
C LYS A 238 -8.15 -6.15 0.80
N GLN A 239 -7.66 -7.28 1.29
CA GLN A 239 -8.01 -8.60 0.73
C GLN A 239 -9.43 -9.02 1.14
N GLY A 240 -9.72 -8.95 2.43
CA GLY A 240 -10.99 -9.41 2.98
C GLY A 240 -11.08 -9.15 4.48
N GLU A 241 -12.10 -9.72 5.11
CA GLU A 241 -12.27 -9.76 6.55
C GLU A 241 -12.28 -11.22 7.02
N ILE A 242 -11.36 -11.59 7.91
CA ILE A 242 -11.38 -12.86 8.63
C ILE A 242 -11.85 -12.57 10.05
N MET A 243 -12.92 -13.23 10.47
CA MET A 243 -13.44 -13.05 11.82
C MET A 243 -12.50 -13.68 12.85
N ARG A 244 -12.49 -13.13 14.07
CA ARG A 244 -11.69 -13.70 15.15
C ARG A 244 -12.22 -15.08 15.54
N PRO A 245 -11.41 -15.96 16.16
CA PRO A 245 -11.88 -17.25 16.65
C PRO A 245 -13.14 -17.10 17.52
N ASN A 246 -14.13 -17.99 17.32
CA ASN A 246 -15.44 -17.97 17.99
C ASN A 246 -16.28 -16.70 17.76
N SER A 247 -16.00 -15.94 16.70
CA SER A 247 -16.83 -14.82 16.26
C SER A 247 -17.27 -14.97 14.82
N GLY A 248 -18.43 -14.41 14.47
CA GLY A 248 -18.97 -14.48 13.12
C GLY A 248 -20.05 -13.46 12.84
N LYS A 249 -20.35 -13.26 11.56
CA LYS A 249 -21.54 -12.50 11.13
C LYS A 249 -22.67 -13.48 10.82
N LEU A 250 -23.91 -13.09 11.11
CA LEU A 250 -25.09 -13.92 10.92
C LEU A 250 -25.76 -13.59 9.60
N MET A 251 -26.06 -14.60 8.78
CA MET A 251 -26.94 -14.48 7.62
C MET A 251 -28.21 -15.30 7.83
N LEU A 252 -29.36 -14.71 7.54
CA LEU A 252 -30.68 -15.33 7.65
C LEU A 252 -31.25 -15.72 6.27
N PRO A 253 -32.20 -16.68 6.23
CA PRO A 253 -32.91 -17.02 5.01
C PRO A 253 -33.54 -15.81 4.33
N GLY A 254 -33.46 -15.74 3.00
CA GLY A 254 -34.04 -14.64 2.22
C GLY A 254 -33.29 -13.32 2.33
N ALA A 255 -32.13 -13.28 2.98
CA ALA A 255 -31.29 -12.09 3.03
C ALA A 255 -30.90 -11.61 1.62
N ARG A 256 -30.64 -10.32 1.51
CA ARG A 256 -30.19 -9.65 0.29
C ARG A 256 -28.92 -8.87 0.56
N ILE A 257 -28.17 -8.60 -0.51
CA ILE A 257 -27.01 -7.72 -0.47
C ILE A 257 -27.35 -6.44 -1.23
N LEU A 258 -27.35 -5.31 -0.54
CA LEU A 258 -27.24 -4.00 -1.16
C LEU A 258 -25.76 -3.71 -1.39
N PHE A 259 -25.34 -3.76 -2.64
CA PHE A 259 -24.00 -3.30 -3.00
C PHE A 259 -23.97 -1.77 -3.05
N ASP A 260 -22.82 -1.19 -2.70
CA ASP A 260 -22.49 0.20 -3.00
C ASP A 260 -21.10 0.23 -3.63
N ILE A 261 -21.06 0.23 -4.96
CA ILE A 261 -19.84 0.11 -5.76
C ILE A 261 -19.46 1.47 -6.30
N HIS A 262 -18.31 1.97 -5.86
CA HIS A 262 -17.75 3.23 -6.31
C HIS A 262 -16.76 2.99 -7.45
N TYR A 263 -17.11 3.48 -8.64
CA TYR A 263 -16.31 3.40 -9.85
C TYR A 263 -15.63 4.73 -10.19
N HIS A 264 -14.39 4.64 -10.66
CA HIS A 264 -13.58 5.75 -11.19
C HIS A 264 -13.22 5.49 -12.66
N ALA A 265 -13.39 6.49 -13.53
CA ALA A 265 -13.07 6.37 -14.95
C ALA A 265 -11.55 6.47 -15.21
N VAL A 266 -11.01 5.63 -16.08
CA VAL A 266 -9.54 5.50 -16.30
C VAL A 266 -9.08 5.80 -17.73
N GLY A 267 -9.92 6.47 -18.54
CA GLY A 267 -9.62 6.78 -19.95
C GLY A 267 -10.01 5.68 -20.93
N GLU A 268 -10.54 4.56 -20.44
CA GLU A 268 -11.00 3.42 -21.23
C GLU A 268 -12.39 2.98 -20.73
N GLU A 269 -13.27 2.58 -21.65
CA GLU A 269 -14.57 2.02 -21.29
C GLU A 269 -14.39 0.60 -20.77
N ILE A 270 -14.85 0.34 -19.55
CA ILE A 270 -14.69 -0.96 -18.88
C ILE A 270 -16.03 -1.37 -18.27
N THR A 271 -16.48 -2.57 -18.60
CA THR A 271 -17.65 -3.20 -17.97
C THR A 271 -17.20 -4.17 -16.91
N ASP A 272 -17.72 -4.01 -15.70
CA ASP A 272 -17.36 -4.86 -14.56
C ASP A 272 -18.49 -4.98 -13.54
N GLY A 273 -18.40 -5.95 -12.65
CA GLY A 273 -19.20 -6.05 -11.42
C GLY A 273 -18.30 -6.42 -10.26
N VAL A 274 -18.87 -6.79 -9.12
CA VAL A 274 -18.09 -7.36 -8.01
C VAL A 274 -18.66 -8.71 -7.59
N GLU A 275 -17.78 -9.57 -7.09
CA GLU A 275 -18.12 -10.86 -6.49
C GLU A 275 -17.85 -10.77 -4.98
N LEU A 276 -18.85 -11.10 -4.17
CA LEU A 276 -18.77 -11.26 -2.72
C LEU A 276 -18.65 -12.75 -2.39
N GLY A 277 -17.47 -13.18 -1.95
CA GLY A 277 -17.19 -14.53 -1.48
C GLY A 277 -17.40 -14.65 0.02
N ILE A 278 -18.17 -15.66 0.45
CA ILE A 278 -18.57 -15.88 1.83
C ILE A 278 -18.10 -17.28 2.24
N TYR A 279 -17.39 -17.36 3.37
CA TYR A 279 -16.96 -18.59 4.00
C TYR A 279 -17.77 -18.82 5.27
N PHE A 280 -18.55 -19.90 5.30
CA PHE A 280 -19.39 -20.27 6.42
C PHE A 280 -18.61 -21.09 7.45
N TYR A 281 -19.07 -21.04 8.70
CA TYR A 281 -18.82 -22.11 9.65
C TYR A 281 -19.51 -23.40 9.18
N PRO A 282 -19.03 -24.59 9.61
CA PRO A 282 -19.81 -25.82 9.54
C PRO A 282 -21.21 -25.62 10.13
N GLU A 283 -22.23 -26.31 9.61
CA GLU A 283 -23.63 -26.09 9.98
C GLU A 283 -23.91 -26.31 11.47
N GLU A 284 -23.18 -27.24 12.10
CA GLU A 284 -23.31 -27.56 13.52
C GLU A 284 -22.53 -26.59 14.43
N GLU A 285 -21.68 -25.74 13.86
CA GLU A 285 -20.84 -24.80 14.60
C GLU A 285 -21.46 -23.40 14.64
N LYS A 286 -21.77 -22.95 15.87
CA LYS A 286 -22.19 -21.58 16.12
C LYS A 286 -21.11 -20.82 16.89
N PRO A 287 -20.57 -19.71 16.36
CA PRO A 287 -19.63 -18.89 17.10
C PRO A 287 -20.32 -18.31 18.34
N ARG A 288 -19.55 -18.12 19.42
CA ARG A 288 -20.06 -17.55 20.66
C ARG A 288 -20.43 -16.07 20.52
N TYR A 289 -19.73 -15.34 19.66
CA TYR A 289 -19.82 -13.90 19.55
C TYR A 289 -20.34 -13.49 18.16
N ARG A 290 -21.46 -12.78 18.13
CA ARG A 290 -21.91 -12.09 16.92
C ARG A 290 -21.08 -10.84 16.71
N GLN A 291 -20.53 -10.69 15.51
CA GLN A 291 -19.90 -9.46 15.07
C GLN A 291 -20.90 -8.62 14.30
N VAL A 292 -21.03 -7.35 14.68
CA VAL A 292 -21.80 -6.33 13.97
C VAL A 292 -20.92 -5.09 13.83
N LEU A 293 -21.10 -4.34 12.74
CA LEU A 293 -20.47 -3.03 12.58
C LEU A 293 -21.56 -1.97 12.72
N ALA A 294 -21.37 -1.06 13.66
CA ALA A 294 -22.27 0.06 13.90
C ALA A 294 -21.50 1.35 14.16
N SER A 295 -22.14 2.47 13.85
CA SER A 295 -21.64 3.79 14.22
C SER A 295 -21.50 3.90 15.73
N LEU A 296 -20.44 4.57 16.21
CA LEU A 296 -20.13 4.69 17.64
C LEU A 296 -21.28 5.33 18.46
N GLY A 297 -22.12 6.16 17.82
CA GLY A 297 -23.29 6.77 18.45
C GLY A 297 -24.54 5.88 18.51
N SER A 298 -24.58 4.81 17.71
CA SER A 298 -25.72 3.90 17.65
C SER A 298 -25.66 2.86 18.77
N ILE A 299 -24.44 2.46 19.21
CA ILE A 299 -24.26 1.46 20.27
C ILE A 299 -24.70 2.03 21.62
N ALA A 300 -25.92 1.72 22.04
CA ALA A 300 -26.37 1.92 23.41
C ALA A 300 -25.58 0.96 24.33
N VAL A 301 -24.42 1.40 24.80
CA VAL A 301 -23.75 0.72 25.91
C VAL A 301 -24.63 0.90 27.14
N VAL A 302 -25.36 -0.14 27.52
CA VAL A 302 -25.91 -0.24 28.88
C VAL A 302 -24.70 -0.43 29.81
N VAL A 303 -23.98 0.66 30.06
CA VAL A 303 -23.09 0.74 31.21
C VAL A 303 -24.04 0.65 32.39
N GLY A 304 -23.98 -0.46 33.12
CA GLY A 304 -24.58 -0.58 34.43
C GLY A 304 -23.94 0.44 35.36
N ILE A 305 -24.38 1.69 35.27
CA ILE A 305 -24.03 2.75 36.21
C ILE A 305 -24.80 2.40 37.48
N SER A 306 -24.14 1.65 38.36
CA SER A 306 -24.46 1.65 39.77
C SER A 306 -24.36 3.09 40.26
N THR A 307 -25.49 3.79 40.24
CA THR A 307 -25.86 4.96 41.04
C THR A 307 -24.71 5.92 41.40
N PHE A 308 -24.41 6.89 40.52
CA PHE A 308 -23.90 8.17 41.01
C PHE A 308 -25.09 9.06 41.34
N ARG A 309 -25.41 9.11 42.64
CA ARG A 309 -26.50 9.91 43.20
C ARG A 309 -26.18 11.40 42.97
N ARG A 310 -26.80 12.00 41.96
CA ARG A 310 -26.73 13.45 41.70
C ARG A 310 -27.53 14.16 42.80
N THR A 311 -26.88 14.60 43.87
CA THR A 311 -27.46 15.54 44.82
C THR A 311 -27.78 16.84 44.08
N ARG A 312 -29.07 17.07 43.80
CA ARG A 312 -29.60 18.40 43.44
C ARG A 312 -29.33 19.34 44.61
N PHE A 313 -28.44 20.30 44.45
CA PHE A 313 -28.52 21.53 45.24
C PHE A 313 -29.66 22.36 44.65
N GLY A 314 -30.79 22.36 45.36
CA GLY A 314 -31.90 23.27 45.11
C GLY A 314 -31.48 24.70 45.42
N GLY A 315 -31.78 25.61 44.50
CA GLY A 315 -31.69 27.03 44.76
C GLY A 315 -32.67 27.42 45.86
N ALA A 316 -32.16 28.15 46.86
CA ALA A 316 -32.96 28.94 47.78
C ALA A 316 -32.62 30.40 47.55
N SER A 317 -33.61 31.15 47.09
CA SER A 317 -33.68 32.61 47.21
C SER A 317 -34.27 32.95 48.57
N ALA A 318 -33.63 33.83 49.34
CA ALA A 318 -34.26 34.99 50.01
C ALA A 318 -33.33 35.72 51.00
N SER A 319 -33.48 37.06 50.99
CA SER A 319 -33.33 38.06 52.06
C SER A 319 -31.96 38.55 52.54
N THR A 320 -31.67 39.79 52.11
CA THR A 320 -31.41 40.99 52.94
C THR A 320 -30.93 40.82 54.39
N CYS A 321 -29.67 41.15 54.64
CA CYS A 321 -29.18 42.30 55.43
C CYS A 321 -27.70 42.54 55.10
#